data_AF-A0A552DUD2-F1
#
_entry.id   AF-A0A552DUD2-F1
#
_cell.length_a   1.000
_cell.length_b   1.000
_cell.length_c   1.000
_cell.angle_alpha   90.00
_cell.angle_beta   90.00
_cell.angle_gamma   90.00
#
_symmetry.space_group_name_H-M   'P 1'
#
loop_
_entity.id
_entity.type
_entity.pdbx_description
1 polymer ?
#
loop_
_entity_poly.entity_id
_entity_poly.type
_entity_poly.pdbx_seq_one_letter_code
_entity_poly.pdbx_strand_id
1 'polypeptide(L)'
;MFANISDSSTIISDLANPSVQAKIGQWTVVWGPVIYQPSGSSTWGNIMYVAKGQNSATNNPQYVVAIAATNPKSVFDWLQEDCDTGNMVVWSTQYPERGKISEGTNEGITILQNMKDSSNLSLLEFLTKEIQSQPNQPIEVMTTGHSLGGALSPVMALWLYENQKTWNPTGKQVTVQTQFSAGATPGDQNFSDYYGTTQPGLNQSSRIWNSLDVRIQVIQKAVNPLLCKHLGELWTNAHSH
;
A
#
# COMPACT_ATOMS: atom_id res chain seq x y z
N MET A 1 26.78 4.94 7.21
CA MET A 1 26.36 5.91 6.17
C MET A 1 24.97 5.50 5.74
N PHE A 2 23.96 6.21 6.22
CA PHE A 2 22.55 5.89 5.99
C PHE A 2 22.20 6.35 4.58
N ALA A 3 21.68 5.44 3.75
CA ALA A 3 21.06 5.84 2.49
C ALA A 3 19.82 6.67 2.85
N ASN A 4 19.96 7.98 2.74
CA ASN A 4 18.83 8.89 2.68
C ASN A 4 17.94 8.40 1.54
N ILE A 5 16.74 7.91 1.85
CA ILE A 5 15.66 8.03 0.87
C ILE A 5 15.43 9.52 0.83
N SER A 6 15.96 10.18 -0.19
CA SER A 6 15.52 11.50 -0.60
C SER A 6 15.09 11.50 -2.05
N ASP A 7 15.02 10.32 -2.68
CA ASP A 7 15.08 10.27 -4.12
C ASP A 7 14.19 9.17 -4.70
N SER A 8 13.05 9.61 -5.24
CA SER A 8 12.18 8.85 -6.14
C SER A 8 12.96 8.19 -7.29
N SER A 9 14.15 8.70 -7.62
CA SER A 9 15.05 8.15 -8.63
C SER A 9 15.42 6.69 -8.40
N THR A 10 15.53 6.23 -7.14
CA THR A 10 15.97 4.86 -6.84
C THR A 10 14.88 3.84 -7.18
N ILE A 11 13.62 4.15 -6.85
CA ILE A 11 12.45 3.32 -7.21
C ILE A 11 12.33 3.22 -8.73
N ILE A 12 12.43 4.38 -9.40
CA ILE A 12 12.33 4.45 -10.85
C ILE A 12 13.48 3.66 -11.49
N SER A 13 14.70 3.74 -10.96
CA SER A 13 15.84 2.98 -11.46
C SER A 13 15.71 1.47 -11.24
N ASP A 14 15.18 1.04 -10.09
CA ASP A 14 15.01 -0.39 -9.78
C ASP A 14 13.93 -1.02 -10.67
N LEU A 15 12.80 -0.33 -10.89
CA LEU A 15 11.75 -0.80 -11.80
C LEU A 15 12.18 -0.75 -13.28
N ALA A 16 13.12 0.12 -13.63
CA ALA A 16 13.73 0.18 -14.96
C ALA A 16 14.83 -0.87 -15.17
N ASN A 17 15.30 -1.56 -14.13
CA ASN A 17 16.41 -2.50 -14.21
C ASN A 17 15.99 -3.79 -14.98
N PRO A 18 16.67 -4.16 -16.09
CA PRO A 18 16.31 -5.34 -16.89
C PRO A 18 16.32 -6.66 -16.10
N SER A 19 17.23 -6.83 -15.13
CA SER A 19 17.29 -8.03 -14.29
C SER A 19 16.14 -8.09 -13.29
N VAL A 20 15.61 -6.95 -12.86
CA VAL A 20 14.40 -6.86 -12.03
C VAL A 20 13.18 -7.15 -12.91
N GLN A 21 13.08 -6.49 -14.07
CA GLN A 21 11.98 -6.69 -15.02
C GLN A 21 11.86 -8.15 -15.49
N ALA A 22 12.99 -8.83 -15.70
CA ALA A 22 13.00 -10.27 -16.04
C ALA A 22 12.35 -11.14 -14.95
N LYS A 23 12.33 -10.70 -13.69
CA LYS A 23 11.76 -11.44 -12.57
C LYS A 23 10.32 -11.04 -12.25
N ILE A 24 9.98 -9.76 -12.39
CA ILE A 24 8.69 -9.23 -11.92
C ILE A 24 7.76 -8.76 -13.04
N GLY A 25 8.23 -8.72 -14.28
CA GLY A 25 7.56 -8.10 -15.41
C GLY A 25 7.89 -6.61 -15.53
N GLN A 26 7.26 -5.95 -16.51
CA GLN A 26 7.42 -4.51 -16.69
C GLN A 26 6.46 -3.75 -15.78
N TRP A 27 7.03 -2.88 -14.95
CA TRP A 27 6.30 -2.03 -14.02
C TRP A 27 6.72 -0.58 -14.21
N THR A 28 5.78 0.34 -14.10
CA THR A 28 6.05 1.78 -14.24
C THR A 28 5.32 2.54 -13.15
N VAL A 29 6.00 3.48 -12.50
CA VAL A 29 5.32 4.41 -11.57
C VAL A 29 4.46 5.36 -12.37
N VAL A 30 3.16 5.37 -12.09
CA VAL A 30 2.14 6.14 -12.81
C VAL A 30 1.50 7.24 -11.96
N TRP A 31 1.71 7.20 -10.64
CA TRP A 31 1.31 8.24 -9.70
C TRP A 31 2.28 8.29 -8.53
N GLY A 32 2.64 9.50 -8.07
CA GLY A 32 3.66 9.70 -7.04
C GLY A 32 5.09 9.43 -7.54
N PRO A 33 6.04 9.09 -6.65
CA PRO A 33 5.85 8.96 -5.20
C PRO A 33 5.54 10.30 -4.54
N VAL A 34 4.63 10.27 -3.57
CA VAL A 34 4.31 11.39 -2.71
C VAL A 34 4.89 11.11 -1.34
N ILE A 35 5.62 12.07 -0.79
CA ILE A 35 6.23 11.98 0.54
C ILE A 35 5.51 13.01 1.41
N TYR A 36 4.85 12.54 2.46
CA TYR A 36 4.32 13.38 3.52
C TYR A 36 5.34 13.46 4.66
N GLN A 37 5.71 14.70 5.01
CA GLN A 37 6.52 15.00 6.18
C GLN A 37 5.72 15.95 7.08
N PRO A 38 5.45 15.58 8.34
CA PRO A 38 4.82 16.48 9.30
C PRO A 38 5.65 17.75 9.50
N SER A 39 4.98 18.90 9.60
CA SER A 39 5.66 20.19 9.85
C SER A 39 6.44 20.15 11.16
N GLY A 40 7.69 20.62 11.14
CA GLY A 40 8.57 20.62 12.31
C GLY A 40 9.17 19.26 12.69
N SER A 41 8.84 18.18 11.97
CA SER A 41 9.42 16.86 12.20
C SER A 41 10.68 16.65 11.36
N SER A 42 11.71 16.07 11.98
CA SER A 42 12.90 15.55 11.28
C SER A 42 12.68 14.14 10.71
N THR A 43 11.52 13.55 10.98
CA THR A 43 11.15 12.20 10.52
C THR A 43 10.04 12.27 9.49
N TRP A 44 10.25 11.54 8.41
CA TRP A 44 9.30 11.40 7.31
C TRP A 44 8.08 10.60 7.79
N GLY A 45 6.88 11.02 7.41
CA GLY A 45 5.63 10.44 7.88
C GLY A 45 5.21 9.23 7.04
N ASN A 46 4.69 9.49 5.83
CA ASN A 46 4.15 8.46 4.94
C ASN A 46 4.65 8.68 3.51
N ILE A 47 4.85 7.59 2.78
CA ILE A 47 5.16 7.59 1.35
C ILE A 47 4.11 6.75 0.63
N MET A 48 3.58 7.25 -0.48
CA MET A 48 2.66 6.49 -1.33
C MET A 48 2.96 6.70 -2.81
N TYR A 49 2.85 5.64 -3.60
CA TYR A 49 2.91 5.70 -5.05
C TYR A 49 2.03 4.62 -5.69
N VAL A 50 1.77 4.75 -6.99
CA VAL A 50 1.09 3.71 -7.77
C VAL A 50 2.03 3.22 -8.87
N ALA A 51 2.28 1.91 -8.89
CA ALA A 51 2.93 1.23 -10.00
C ALA A 51 1.90 0.50 -10.86
N LYS A 52 2.01 0.66 -12.18
CA LYS A 52 1.22 -0.04 -13.18
C LYS A 52 2.03 -1.18 -13.78
N GLY A 53 1.39 -2.33 -13.92
CA GLY A 53 1.91 -3.51 -14.60
C GLY A 53 0.77 -4.34 -15.18
N GLN A 54 1.04 -5.63 -15.39
CA GLN A 54 0.06 -6.58 -15.87
C GLN A 54 0.10 -7.85 -15.02
N ASN A 55 -1.08 -8.39 -14.70
CA ASN A 55 -1.16 -9.71 -14.10
C ASN A 55 -0.70 -10.76 -15.13
N SER A 56 0.37 -11.49 -14.82
CA SER A 56 0.98 -12.42 -15.79
C SER A 56 0.10 -13.64 -16.12
N ALA A 57 -0.91 -13.96 -15.30
CA ALA A 57 -1.82 -15.08 -15.55
C ALA A 57 -3.05 -14.67 -16.37
N THR A 58 -3.59 -13.48 -16.13
CA THR A 58 -4.83 -13.00 -16.77
C THR A 58 -4.60 -11.95 -17.86
N ASN A 59 -3.40 -11.38 -17.91
CA ASN A 59 -3.03 -10.22 -18.74
C ASN A 59 -3.84 -8.93 -18.42
N ASN A 60 -4.57 -8.93 -17.31
CA ASN A 60 -5.32 -7.76 -16.84
C ASN A 60 -4.37 -6.63 -16.42
N PRO A 61 -4.74 -5.35 -16.60
CA PRO A 61 -3.98 -4.24 -16.07
C PRO A 61 -4.01 -4.30 -14.54
N GLN A 62 -2.84 -4.18 -13.92
CA GLN A 62 -2.69 -4.24 -12.48
C GLN A 62 -2.07 -2.94 -11.97
N TYR A 63 -2.70 -2.34 -10.96
CA TYR A 63 -2.25 -1.13 -10.29
C TYR A 63 -1.94 -1.45 -8.84
N VAL A 64 -0.68 -1.26 -8.44
CA VAL A 64 -0.23 -1.51 -7.07
C VAL A 64 -0.02 -0.18 -6.37
N VAL A 65 -0.90 0.12 -5.42
CA VAL A 65 -0.81 1.25 -4.49
C VAL A 65 0.10 0.86 -3.34
N ALA A 66 1.35 1.31 -3.38
CA ALA A 66 2.36 0.93 -2.41
C ALA A 66 2.55 2.03 -1.37
N ILE A 67 2.48 1.62 -0.09
CA ILE A 67 2.48 2.48 1.09
C ILE A 67 3.68 2.11 1.96
N ALA A 68 4.45 3.11 2.36
CA ALA A 68 5.53 2.94 3.32
C ALA A 68 5.56 4.05 4.35
N ALA A 69 6.21 3.73 5.48
CA ALA A 69 6.54 4.64 6.54
C ALA A 69 8.05 4.64 6.72
N THR A 70 8.63 5.78 7.07
CA THR A 70 10.09 5.96 7.02
C THR A 70 10.76 5.98 8.39
N ASN A 71 9.99 5.99 9.49
CA ASN A 71 10.52 5.81 10.84
C ASN A 71 9.80 4.69 11.59
N PRO A 72 10.20 3.41 11.42
CA PRO A 72 9.51 2.28 12.02
C PRO A 72 9.44 2.34 13.56
N LYS A 73 10.43 2.93 14.26
CA LYS A 73 10.44 2.92 15.73
C LYS A 73 9.37 3.84 16.32
N SER A 74 9.41 5.13 16.00
CA SER A 74 8.37 6.07 16.46
C SER A 74 7.00 5.74 15.87
N VAL A 75 6.98 5.04 14.73
CA VAL A 75 5.75 4.62 14.08
C VAL A 75 5.07 3.42 14.76
N PHE A 76 5.87 2.43 15.13
CA PHE A 76 5.37 1.31 15.94
C PHE A 76 5.00 1.78 17.35
N ASP A 77 5.76 2.72 17.93
CA ASP A 77 5.45 3.27 19.23
C ASP A 77 4.06 3.96 19.22
N TRP A 78 3.72 4.82 18.23
CA TRP A 78 2.35 5.39 18.16
C TRP A 78 1.27 4.35 17.85
N LEU A 79 1.51 3.42 16.91
CA LEU A 79 0.48 2.45 16.52
C LEU A 79 0.17 1.47 17.66
N GLN A 80 1.19 1.10 18.43
CA GLN A 80 1.08 0.23 19.59
C GLN A 80 0.54 0.98 20.80
N GLU A 81 1.07 2.16 21.13
CA GLU A 81 0.56 3.00 22.21
C GLU A 81 -0.89 3.42 21.96
N ASP A 82 -1.31 3.78 20.74
CA ASP A 82 -2.70 4.18 20.45
C ASP A 82 -3.68 2.99 20.47
N CYS A 83 -3.23 1.81 20.04
CA CYS A 83 -4.02 0.59 20.13
C CYS A 83 -4.17 0.12 21.58
N ASP A 84 -3.12 0.27 22.39
CA ASP A 84 -3.09 -0.16 23.79
C ASP A 84 -3.69 0.90 24.75
N THR A 85 -3.70 2.19 24.39
CA THR A 85 -4.27 3.30 25.19
C THR A 85 -5.77 3.50 24.98
N GLY A 86 -6.39 2.86 23.97
CA GLY A 86 -7.85 2.79 23.81
C GLY A 86 -8.50 3.94 23.02
N ASN A 87 -7.70 4.82 22.39
CA ASN A 87 -8.21 5.89 21.53
C ASN A 87 -8.59 5.32 20.15
N MET A 88 -9.88 4.99 19.99
CA MET A 88 -10.44 4.43 18.76
C MET A 88 -11.55 5.30 18.20
N VAL A 89 -11.60 5.40 16.88
CA VAL A 89 -12.65 6.12 16.13
C VAL A 89 -13.51 5.13 15.35
N VAL A 90 -14.80 5.43 15.24
CA VAL A 90 -15.73 4.61 14.45
C VAL A 90 -15.33 4.61 12.98
N TRP A 91 -15.26 3.43 12.35
CA TRP A 91 -14.91 3.31 10.93
C TRP A 91 -15.90 4.06 10.04
N SER A 92 -17.19 3.91 10.33
CA SER A 92 -18.27 4.56 9.63
C SER A 92 -19.28 5.12 10.62
N THR A 93 -19.55 6.42 10.54
CA THR A 93 -20.61 7.06 11.33
C THR A 93 -22.00 6.61 10.88
N GLN A 94 -22.15 6.25 9.61
CA GLN A 94 -23.40 5.71 9.06
C GLN A 94 -23.63 4.26 9.46
N TYR A 95 -22.55 3.49 9.63
CA TYR A 95 -22.58 2.06 9.96
C TYR A 95 -21.62 1.75 11.13
N PRO A 96 -21.93 2.19 12.36
CA PRO A 96 -21.03 2.03 13.51
C PRO A 96 -20.76 0.57 13.89
N GLU A 97 -21.65 -0.35 13.50
CA GLU A 97 -21.49 -1.79 13.71
C GLU A 97 -20.31 -2.39 12.93
N ARG A 98 -19.77 -1.66 11.94
CA ARG A 98 -18.55 -2.04 11.20
C ARG A 98 -17.27 -1.90 12.03
N GLY A 99 -17.38 -1.52 13.30
CA GLY A 99 -16.27 -1.46 14.24
C GLY A 99 -15.50 -0.15 14.20
N LYS A 100 -14.33 -0.18 14.84
CA LYS A 100 -13.48 0.98 15.08
C LYS A 100 -12.06 0.73 14.63
N ILE A 101 -11.38 1.80 14.23
CA ILE A 101 -9.94 1.82 13.95
C ILE A 101 -9.22 2.66 15.01
N SER A 102 -7.93 2.42 15.24
CA SER A 102 -7.15 3.29 16.14
C SER A 102 -7.08 4.71 15.59
N GLU A 103 -6.96 5.71 16.47
CA GLU A 103 -6.84 7.12 16.09
C GLU A 103 -5.70 7.34 15.10
N GLY A 104 -4.50 6.84 15.38
CA GLY A 104 -3.40 7.00 14.44
C GLY A 104 -3.60 6.23 13.12
N THR A 105 -4.34 5.11 13.08
CA THR A 105 -4.71 4.47 11.80
C THR A 105 -5.58 5.42 10.97
N ASN A 106 -6.55 6.08 11.62
CA ASN A 106 -7.39 7.08 11.00
C ASN A 106 -6.60 8.28 10.50
N GLU A 107 -5.64 8.77 11.29
CA GLU A 107 -4.72 9.84 10.86
C GLU A 107 -3.88 9.42 9.66
N GLY A 108 -3.29 8.23 9.70
CA GLY A 108 -2.48 7.67 8.61
C GLY A 108 -3.26 7.57 7.30
N ILE A 109 -4.49 7.02 7.36
CA ILE A 109 -5.37 6.96 6.19
C ILE A 109 -5.78 8.36 5.70
N THR A 110 -6.11 9.27 6.62
CA THR A 110 -6.45 10.66 6.27
C THR A 110 -5.29 11.35 5.55
N ILE A 111 -4.05 11.17 6.00
CA ILE A 111 -2.87 11.68 5.32
C ILE A 111 -2.78 11.11 3.90
N LEU A 112 -2.89 9.79 3.75
CA LEU A 112 -2.78 9.13 2.44
C LEU A 112 -3.89 9.57 1.47
N GLN A 113 -5.12 9.75 1.95
CA GLN A 113 -6.26 10.22 1.15
C GLN A 113 -6.04 11.64 0.61
N ASN A 114 -5.34 12.49 1.36
CA ASN A 114 -5.08 13.89 1.00
C ASN A 114 -3.78 14.10 0.21
N MET A 115 -2.97 13.05 0.01
CA MET A 115 -1.76 13.13 -0.81
C MET A 115 -2.09 13.50 -2.26
N LYS A 116 -1.26 14.36 -2.85
CA LYS A 116 -1.32 14.72 -4.26
C LYS A 116 0.05 14.56 -4.90
N ASP A 117 0.08 14.04 -6.12
CA ASP A 117 1.30 13.90 -6.89
C ASP A 117 1.79 15.23 -7.48
N SER A 118 2.89 15.17 -8.24
CA SER A 118 3.44 16.34 -8.95
C SER A 118 2.47 16.95 -9.97
N SER A 119 1.50 16.16 -10.45
CA SER A 119 0.41 16.63 -11.32
C SER A 119 -0.76 17.24 -10.54
N ASN A 120 -0.63 17.38 -9.21
CA ASN A 120 -1.64 17.87 -8.29
C ASN A 120 -2.94 17.03 -8.27
N LEU A 121 -2.84 15.72 -8.56
CA LEU A 121 -3.95 14.78 -8.49
C LEU A 121 -3.86 13.94 -7.21
N SER A 122 -4.98 13.84 -6.51
CA SER A 122 -5.16 12.81 -5.47
C SER A 122 -5.18 11.41 -6.08
N LEU A 123 -5.03 10.39 -5.24
CA LEU A 123 -5.11 8.99 -5.66
C LEU A 123 -6.42 8.68 -6.37
N LEU A 124 -7.57 9.15 -5.87
CA LEU A 124 -8.86 8.89 -6.52
C LEU A 124 -9.01 9.62 -7.85
N GLU A 125 -8.57 10.88 -7.94
CA GLU A 125 -8.60 11.63 -9.20
C GLU A 125 -7.74 10.96 -10.27
N PHE A 126 -6.55 10.47 -9.88
CA PHE A 126 -5.68 9.69 -10.74
C PHE A 126 -6.34 8.38 -11.18
N LEU A 127 -6.81 7.55 -10.24
CA LEU A 127 -7.44 6.26 -10.54
C LEU A 127 -8.67 6.45 -11.43
N THR A 128 -9.46 7.49 -11.19
CA THR A 128 -10.63 7.81 -12.03
C THR A 128 -10.23 8.03 -13.48
N LYS A 129 -9.22 8.87 -13.72
CA LYS A 129 -8.73 9.16 -15.08
C LYS A 129 -8.08 7.93 -15.72
N GLU A 130 -7.23 7.24 -14.97
CA GLU A 130 -6.44 6.11 -15.47
C GLU A 130 -7.31 4.89 -15.80
N ILE A 131 -8.29 4.58 -14.95
CA ILE A 131 -9.18 3.44 -15.17
C ILE A 131 -10.10 3.71 -16.33
N GLN A 132 -10.62 4.93 -16.47
CA GLN A 132 -11.46 5.30 -17.62
C GLN A 132 -10.71 5.20 -18.95
N SER A 133 -9.40 5.49 -18.98
CA SER A 133 -8.59 5.41 -20.21
C SER A 133 -8.29 3.98 -20.67
N GLN A 134 -8.45 2.97 -19.80
CA GLN A 134 -8.16 1.57 -20.17
C GLN A 134 -9.20 0.96 -21.14
N PRO A 135 -8.85 -0.09 -21.91
CA PRO A 135 -9.83 -0.89 -22.64
C PRO A 135 -10.88 -1.51 -21.71
N ASN A 136 -11.99 -1.99 -22.28
CA ASN A 136 -13.05 -2.65 -21.51
C ASN A 136 -12.67 -4.09 -21.13
N GLN A 137 -11.77 -4.21 -20.16
CA GLN A 137 -11.28 -5.48 -19.60
C GLN A 137 -11.22 -5.39 -18.07
N PRO A 138 -11.20 -6.53 -17.34
CA PRO A 138 -11.05 -6.51 -15.90
C PRO A 138 -9.76 -5.82 -15.48
N ILE A 139 -9.83 -5.01 -14.41
CA ILE A 139 -8.72 -4.25 -13.84
C ILE A 139 -8.52 -4.68 -12.39
N GLU A 140 -7.26 -4.78 -11.98
CA GLU A 140 -6.88 -5.16 -10.63
C GLU A 140 -6.22 -3.97 -9.94
N VAL A 141 -6.73 -3.57 -8.78
CA VAL A 141 -6.11 -2.58 -7.89
C VAL A 141 -5.71 -3.29 -6.61
N MET A 142 -4.44 -3.22 -6.25
CA MET A 142 -3.88 -3.87 -5.08
C MET A 142 -3.22 -2.84 -4.19
N THR A 143 -3.54 -2.81 -2.89
CA THR A 143 -2.75 -2.03 -1.92
C THR A 143 -1.68 -2.90 -1.29
N THR A 144 -0.54 -2.30 -0.97
CA THR A 144 0.57 -3.06 -0.39
C THR A 144 1.49 -2.22 0.50
N GLY A 145 2.09 -2.87 1.49
CA GLY A 145 3.03 -2.22 2.40
C GLY A 145 3.57 -3.14 3.47
N HIS A 146 4.66 -2.70 4.11
CA HIS A 146 5.33 -3.38 5.22
C HIS A 146 5.25 -2.54 6.49
N SER A 147 5.26 -3.17 7.68
CA SER A 147 5.23 -2.47 8.97
C SER A 147 3.99 -1.57 9.06
N LEU A 148 4.12 -0.25 9.27
CA LEU A 148 2.98 0.65 9.22
C LEU A 148 2.28 0.63 7.87
N GLY A 149 3.04 0.60 6.77
CA GLY A 149 2.46 0.42 5.45
C GLY A 149 1.63 -0.86 5.38
N GLY A 150 2.01 -1.90 6.13
CA GLY A 150 1.27 -3.14 6.23
C GLY A 150 0.01 -3.05 7.11
N ALA A 151 -0.04 -2.13 8.08
CA ALA A 151 -1.25 -1.84 8.85
C ALA A 151 -2.24 -0.96 8.03
N LEU A 152 -1.72 0.04 7.31
CA LEU A 152 -2.53 0.98 6.53
C LEU A 152 -3.03 0.40 5.20
N SER A 153 -2.30 -0.52 4.57
CA SER A 153 -2.69 -1.12 3.29
C SER A 153 -4.07 -1.78 3.27
N PRO A 154 -4.42 -2.70 4.20
CA PRO A 154 -5.76 -3.30 4.20
C PRO A 154 -6.86 -2.26 4.41
N VAL A 155 -6.63 -1.26 5.27
CA VAL A 155 -7.61 -0.19 5.51
C VAL A 155 -7.79 0.69 4.27
N MET A 156 -6.71 1.01 3.56
CA MET A 156 -6.76 1.70 2.26
C MET A 156 -7.51 0.89 1.20
N ALA A 157 -7.33 -0.44 1.19
CA ALA A 157 -8.04 -1.33 0.25
C ALA A 157 -9.55 -1.32 0.50
N LEU A 158 -9.96 -1.43 1.77
CA LEU A 158 -11.35 -1.34 2.17
C LEU A 158 -11.95 0.01 1.79
N TRP A 159 -11.24 1.12 2.06
CA TRP A 159 -11.69 2.45 1.68
C TRP A 159 -11.87 2.60 0.16
N LEU A 160 -10.91 2.13 -0.65
CA LEU A 160 -11.01 2.15 -2.12
C LEU A 160 -12.22 1.35 -2.59
N TYR A 161 -12.46 0.17 -2.01
CA TYR A 161 -13.60 -0.70 -2.33
C TYR A 161 -14.94 -0.03 -1.99
N GLU A 162 -15.11 0.48 -0.77
CA GLU A 162 -16.35 1.14 -0.34
C GLU A 162 -16.65 2.40 -1.17
N ASN A 163 -15.61 3.12 -1.60
CA ASN A 163 -15.73 4.35 -2.37
C ASN A 163 -15.67 4.12 -3.89
N GLN A 164 -15.73 2.87 -4.38
CA GLN A 164 -15.54 2.55 -5.79
C GLN A 164 -16.48 3.30 -6.74
N LYS A 165 -17.72 3.58 -6.32
CA LYS A 165 -18.66 4.39 -7.12
C LYS A 165 -18.18 5.80 -7.41
N THR A 166 -17.33 6.37 -6.55
CA THR A 166 -16.82 7.74 -6.69
C THR A 166 -15.70 7.83 -7.73
N TRP A 167 -14.88 6.78 -7.87
CA TRP A 167 -13.70 6.78 -8.75
C TRP A 167 -13.80 5.82 -9.93
N ASN A 168 -14.82 4.96 -9.99
CA ASN A 168 -15.14 4.13 -11.15
C ASN A 168 -16.57 4.42 -11.64
N PRO A 169 -16.86 5.67 -12.07
CA PRO A 169 -18.23 6.10 -12.39
C PRO A 169 -18.81 5.40 -13.63
N THR A 170 -17.96 4.88 -14.52
CA THR A 170 -18.38 4.12 -15.71
C THR A 170 -18.64 2.64 -15.42
N GLY A 171 -18.43 2.18 -14.19
CA GLY A 171 -18.71 0.80 -13.78
C GLY A 171 -17.83 -0.24 -14.46
N LYS A 172 -16.55 0.07 -14.72
CA LYS A 172 -15.61 -0.95 -15.22
C LYS A 172 -15.46 -2.08 -14.21
N GLN A 173 -15.15 -3.28 -14.70
CA GLN A 173 -14.89 -4.43 -13.84
C GLN A 173 -13.57 -4.22 -13.10
N VAL A 174 -13.61 -3.66 -11.90
CA VAL A 174 -12.41 -3.39 -11.08
C VAL A 174 -12.48 -4.21 -9.80
N THR A 175 -11.45 -4.99 -9.54
CA THR A 175 -11.27 -5.70 -8.26
C THR A 175 -10.28 -4.95 -7.38
N VAL A 176 -10.59 -4.84 -6.09
CA VAL A 176 -9.70 -4.25 -5.08
C VAL A 176 -9.23 -5.35 -4.14
N GLN A 177 -7.92 -5.46 -3.95
CA GLN A 177 -7.26 -6.47 -3.12
C GLN A 177 -6.16 -5.83 -2.28
N THR A 178 -5.60 -6.58 -1.33
CA THR A 178 -4.44 -6.13 -0.56
C THR A 178 -3.45 -7.24 -0.30
N GLN A 179 -2.17 -6.90 -0.26
CA GLN A 179 -1.12 -7.80 0.18
C GLN A 179 -0.16 -7.03 1.07
N PHE A 180 0.02 -7.47 2.31
CA PHE A 180 0.74 -6.69 3.31
C PHE A 180 1.58 -7.58 4.22
N SER A 181 2.57 -6.98 4.89
CA SER A 181 3.50 -7.70 5.76
C SER A 181 3.82 -6.91 7.03
N ALA A 182 4.06 -7.61 8.13
CA ALA A 182 4.46 -7.04 9.42
C ALA A 182 3.60 -5.87 9.97
N GLY A 183 2.34 -5.76 9.54
CA GLY A 183 1.42 -4.75 10.06
C GLY A 183 0.84 -5.12 11.41
N ALA A 184 0.76 -4.14 12.32
CA ALA A 184 -0.07 -4.28 13.52
C ALA A 184 -1.56 -4.29 13.14
N THR A 185 -2.42 -4.69 14.08
CA THR A 185 -3.86 -4.69 13.87
C THR A 185 -4.37 -3.24 13.80
N PRO A 186 -5.08 -2.82 12.73
CA PRO A 186 -5.49 -1.43 12.55
C PRO A 186 -6.69 -0.99 13.39
N GLY A 187 -7.41 -1.93 14.00
CA GLY A 187 -8.68 -1.66 14.67
C GLY A 187 -9.17 -2.80 15.55
N ASP A 188 -10.42 -2.68 16.01
CA ASP A 188 -11.05 -3.66 16.90
C ASP A 188 -11.51 -4.94 16.18
N GLN A 189 -12.00 -5.90 16.95
CA GLN A 189 -12.49 -7.18 16.41
C GLN A 189 -13.66 -6.98 15.45
N ASN A 190 -14.58 -6.06 15.73
CA ASN A 190 -15.72 -5.78 14.87
C ASN A 190 -15.26 -5.26 13.49
N PHE A 191 -14.23 -4.42 13.46
CA PHE A 191 -13.61 -3.97 12.22
C PHE A 191 -12.93 -5.11 11.48
N SER A 192 -12.20 -5.97 12.19
CA SER A 192 -11.58 -7.16 11.60
C SER A 192 -12.63 -8.12 11.01
N ASP A 193 -13.74 -8.35 11.70
CA ASP A 193 -14.85 -9.20 11.26
C ASP A 193 -15.54 -8.58 10.04
N TYR A 194 -15.85 -7.28 10.11
CA TYR A 194 -16.41 -6.54 8.99
C TYR A 194 -15.51 -6.67 7.76
N TYR A 195 -14.22 -6.34 7.90
CA TYR A 195 -13.23 -6.47 6.84
C TYR A 195 -13.22 -7.88 6.24
N GLY A 196 -13.23 -8.93 7.07
CA GLY A 196 -13.24 -10.32 6.64
C GLY A 196 -14.45 -10.74 5.80
N THR A 197 -15.55 -9.98 5.84
CA THR A 197 -16.75 -10.22 5.02
C THR A 197 -16.82 -9.39 3.74
N THR A 198 -15.85 -8.49 3.51
CA THR A 198 -15.82 -7.61 2.33
C THR A 198 -14.95 -8.19 1.21
N GLN A 199 -15.13 -7.72 -0.02
CA GLN A 199 -14.36 -8.24 -1.16
C GLN A 199 -12.84 -8.16 -0.95
N PRO A 200 -12.21 -7.05 -0.48
CA PRO A 200 -10.77 -7.04 -0.20
C PRO A 200 -10.31 -8.03 0.88
N GLY A 201 -11.17 -8.33 1.87
CA GLY A 201 -10.92 -9.35 2.88
C GLY A 201 -11.08 -10.78 2.34
N LEU A 202 -12.14 -11.03 1.58
CA LEU A 202 -12.49 -12.32 0.97
C LEU A 202 -11.57 -12.68 -0.21
N ASN A 203 -11.11 -11.71 -0.99
CA ASN A 203 -10.29 -11.89 -2.20
C ASN A 203 -8.80 -11.65 -1.94
N GLN A 204 -8.18 -12.43 -1.05
CA GLN A 204 -6.72 -12.57 -0.93
C GLN A 204 -5.97 -11.48 -0.14
N SER A 205 -6.42 -11.14 1.07
CA SER A 205 -5.51 -10.52 2.05
C SER A 205 -4.38 -11.49 2.40
N SER A 206 -3.27 -11.38 1.67
CA SER A 206 -2.11 -12.24 1.85
C SER A 206 -1.20 -11.57 2.88
N ARG A 207 -1.21 -12.03 4.13
CA ARG A 207 -0.10 -11.75 5.06
C ARG A 207 1.11 -12.52 4.55
N ILE A 208 1.99 -11.88 3.80
CA ILE A 208 3.13 -12.54 3.18
C ILE A 208 4.11 -12.96 4.30
N TRP A 209 4.14 -14.26 4.58
CA TRP A 209 5.17 -14.94 5.40
C TRP A 209 6.00 -15.95 4.58
N ASN A 210 5.91 -15.94 3.24
CA ASN A 210 6.56 -16.95 2.39
C ASN A 210 7.34 -16.35 1.19
N SER A 211 8.33 -17.10 0.71
CA SER A 211 9.36 -16.73 -0.29
C SER A 211 8.88 -16.65 -1.75
N LEU A 212 7.63 -17.02 -2.05
CA LEU A 212 7.11 -17.13 -3.42
C LEU A 212 6.45 -15.85 -3.97
N ASP A 213 6.24 -14.81 -3.14
CA ASP A 213 5.64 -13.54 -3.60
C ASP A 213 6.69 -12.45 -3.86
N VAL A 214 7.60 -12.75 -4.79
CA VAL A 214 8.75 -11.87 -5.10
C VAL A 214 8.32 -10.55 -5.76
N ARG A 215 7.21 -10.55 -6.51
CA ARG A 215 6.73 -9.38 -7.27
C ARG A 215 6.31 -8.24 -6.35
N ILE A 216 5.40 -8.51 -5.43
CA ILE A 216 4.89 -7.49 -4.52
C ILE A 216 5.92 -7.14 -3.46
N GLN A 217 6.76 -8.09 -3.07
CA GLN A 217 7.93 -7.80 -2.24
C GLN A 217 8.90 -6.81 -2.89
N VAL A 218 9.15 -6.87 -4.20
CA VAL A 218 10.04 -5.88 -4.87
C VAL A 218 9.41 -4.50 -4.87
N ILE A 219 8.11 -4.40 -5.14
CA ILE A 219 7.35 -3.14 -5.09
C ILE A 219 7.34 -2.56 -3.66
N GLN A 220 7.15 -3.40 -2.63
CA GLN A 220 7.27 -3.01 -1.22
C GLN A 220 8.69 -2.59 -0.82
N LYS A 221 9.72 -3.30 -1.31
CA LYS A 221 11.15 -3.00 -1.01
C LYS A 221 11.60 -1.68 -1.58
N ALA A 222 11.13 -1.35 -2.79
CA ALA A 222 11.46 -0.08 -3.43
C ALA A 222 11.09 1.12 -2.54
N VAL A 223 10.05 1.00 -1.71
CA VAL A 223 9.66 2.03 -0.73
C VAL A 223 10.21 1.85 0.69
N ASN A 224 10.97 0.79 0.98
CA ASN A 224 11.60 0.59 2.30
C ASN A 224 13.06 0.07 2.17
N PRO A 225 14.07 0.95 2.17
CA PRO A 225 15.48 0.59 1.99
C PRO A 225 16.08 -0.19 3.16
N LEU A 226 15.42 -0.22 4.35
CA LEU A 226 15.86 -1.08 5.45
C LEU A 226 15.69 -2.56 5.10
N LEU A 227 14.71 -2.91 4.25
CA LEU A 227 14.56 -4.27 3.70
C LEU A 227 15.67 -4.61 2.68
N CYS A 228 16.16 -3.64 1.90
CA CYS A 228 17.26 -3.89 0.93
C CYS A 228 18.54 -4.39 1.61
N LYS A 229 18.82 -3.93 2.83
CA LYS A 229 20.02 -4.35 3.57
C LYS A 229 19.94 -5.80 4.07
N HIS A 230 18.77 -6.25 4.53
CA HIS A 230 18.57 -7.63 5.02
C HIS A 230 18.35 -8.67 3.91
N LEU A 231 17.88 -8.28 2.73
CA LEU A 231 17.66 -9.21 1.62
C LEU A 231 18.88 -9.42 0.73
N GLY A 232 19.85 -8.49 0.73
CA GLY A 232 21.18 -8.78 0.21
C GLY A 232 21.80 -10.00 0.91
N GLU A 233 21.55 -10.15 2.21
CA GLU A 233 22.01 -11.28 3.03
C GLU A 233 21.19 -12.57 2.78
N LEU A 234 19.87 -12.44 2.55
CA LEU A 234 19.01 -13.60 2.23
C LEU A 234 19.19 -14.12 0.79
N TRP A 235 19.51 -13.26 -0.18
CA TRP A 235 19.80 -13.69 -1.56
C TRP A 235 21.15 -14.41 -1.68
N THR A 236 22.16 -14.00 -0.90
CA THR A 236 23.44 -14.72 -0.83
C THR A 236 23.31 -16.09 -0.17
N ASN A 237 22.44 -16.23 0.84
CA ASN A 237 22.28 -17.49 1.57
C ASN A 237 21.33 -18.49 0.88
N ALA A 238 20.49 -18.04 -0.06
CA ALA A 238 19.58 -18.92 -0.82
C ALA A 238 20.24 -19.60 -2.04
N HIS A 239 21.50 -19.27 -2.36
CA HIS A 239 22.29 -19.91 -3.44
C HIS A 239 23.46 -20.74 -2.89
N SER A 240 23.51 -20.92 -1.57
CA SER A 240 24.45 -21.78 -0.88
C SER A 240 23.68 -22.81 -0.07
N HIS A 241 22.97 -23.71 -0.76
CA HIS A 241 22.75 -25.13 -0.41
C HIS A 241 21.91 -25.81 -1.51
#